data_AF-A0A849WLU0-F1
#
_entry.id   AF-A0A849WLU0-F1
#
_cell.length_a   1.000
_cell.length_b   1.000
_cell.length_c   1.000
_cell.angle_alpha   90.00
_cell.angle_beta   90.00
_cell.angle_gamma   90.00
#
_symmetry.space_group_name_H-M   'P 1'
#
loop_
_entity.id
_entity.type
_entity.pdbx_description
1 polymer ?
#
loop_
_entity_poly.entity_id
_entity_poly.type
_entity_poly.pdbx_seq_one_letter_code
_entity_poly.pdbx_strand_id
1 'polypeptide(L)'
;MKESIKKEIVAFENLQKKYASVGADDSEPDYIFQLVIFYAITKDPIDRNKLIAWELYEDEPLAEEAAEMLTNQAWKVYDLIQKSASLEDFKELRKYCWRLDTQRE
;
A
#
# COMPACT_ATOMS: atom_id res chain seq x y z
N MET A 1 -2.04 -6.17 -15.18
CA MET A 1 -1.14 -5.42 -14.27
C MET A 1 0.27 -5.43 -14.82
N LYS A 2 0.86 -4.26 -15.09
CA LYS A 2 2.26 -4.09 -15.48
C LYS A 2 3.21 -4.75 -14.48
N GLU A 3 4.28 -5.33 -14.99
CA GLU A 3 5.29 -6.03 -14.18
C GLU A 3 5.97 -5.08 -13.18
N SER A 4 6.20 -3.82 -13.54
CA SER A 4 6.77 -2.82 -12.64
C SER A 4 5.88 -2.57 -11.42
N ILE A 5 4.57 -2.40 -11.61
CA ILE A 5 3.61 -2.20 -10.50
C ILE A 5 3.60 -3.44 -9.61
N LYS A 6 3.55 -4.63 -10.20
CA LYS A 6 3.59 -5.89 -9.46
C LYS A 6 4.87 -6.03 -8.62
N LYS A 7 6.02 -5.65 -9.16
CA LYS A 7 7.31 -5.69 -8.43
C LYS A 7 7.29 -4.79 -7.20
N GLU A 8 6.78 -3.57 -7.32
CA GLU A 8 6.72 -2.64 -6.18
C GLU A 8 5.71 -3.09 -5.10
N ILE A 9 4.59 -3.71 -5.51
CA ILE A 9 3.63 -4.34 -4.58
C ILE A 9 4.30 -5.50 -3.83
N VAL A 10 4.98 -6.40 -4.54
CA VAL A 10 5.70 -7.52 -3.91
C VAL A 10 6.82 -7.02 -2.99
N ALA A 11 7.50 -5.92 -3.35
CA ALA A 11 8.48 -5.30 -2.48
C ALA A 11 7.86 -4.77 -1.18
N PHE A 12 6.66 -4.19 -1.25
CA PHE A 12 5.89 -3.79 -0.06
C PHE A 12 5.51 -5.01 0.80
N GLU A 13 4.96 -6.07 0.21
CA GLU A 13 4.58 -7.31 0.93
C GLU A 13 5.78 -7.97 1.61
N ASN A 14 6.97 -7.89 1.00
CA ASN A 14 8.20 -8.36 1.62
C ASN A 14 8.63 -7.47 2.80
N LEU A 15 8.39 -6.16 2.77
CA LEU A 15 8.61 -5.29 3.92
C LEU A 15 7.63 -5.63 5.05
N GLN A 16 6.35 -5.87 4.76
CA GLN A 16 5.39 -6.32 5.77
C GLN A 16 5.88 -7.58 6.48
N LYS A 17 6.30 -8.59 5.71
CA LYS A 17 6.88 -9.83 6.28
C LYS A 17 8.16 -9.58 7.08
N LYS A 18 9.01 -8.66 6.64
CA LYS A 18 10.24 -8.29 7.35
C LYS A 18 9.93 -7.70 8.74
N TYR A 19 8.88 -6.87 8.82
CA TYR A 19 8.46 -6.18 10.04
C TYR A 19 7.24 -6.84 10.72
N ALA A 20 6.99 -8.12 10.46
CA ALA A 20 5.86 -8.86 11.04
C ALA A 20 5.86 -8.83 12.58
N SER A 21 7.05 -8.76 13.21
CA SER A 21 7.16 -8.67 14.68
C SER A 21 6.53 -7.42 15.30
N VAL A 22 6.29 -6.37 14.50
CA VAL A 22 5.63 -5.13 14.96
C VAL A 22 4.21 -4.97 14.39
N GLY A 23 3.62 -6.06 13.90
CA GLY A 23 2.27 -6.10 13.33
C GLY A 23 2.19 -5.64 11.88
N ALA A 24 3.31 -5.49 11.15
CA ALA A 24 3.28 -4.96 9.78
C ALA A 24 2.59 -5.88 8.75
N ASP A 25 2.46 -7.17 9.03
CA ASP A 25 1.73 -8.14 8.20
C ASP A 25 0.32 -8.45 8.74
N ASP A 26 -0.15 -7.70 9.74
CA ASP A 26 -1.51 -7.76 10.24
C ASP A 26 -2.51 -7.19 9.22
N SER A 27 -3.79 -7.38 9.52
CA SER A 27 -4.87 -7.04 8.62
C SER A 27 -5.00 -5.52 8.40
N GLU A 28 -4.62 -4.73 9.40
CA GLU A 28 -4.75 -3.29 9.47
C GLU A 28 -3.75 -2.58 8.53
N PRO A 29 -2.42 -2.83 8.59
CA PRO A 29 -1.48 -2.32 7.59
C PRO A 29 -1.81 -2.76 6.16
N ASP A 30 -2.28 -4.01 5.95
CA ASP A 30 -2.73 -4.47 4.63
C ASP A 30 -3.91 -3.64 4.12
N TYR A 31 -4.90 -3.37 4.96
CA TYR A 31 -6.04 -2.50 4.62
C TYR A 31 -5.58 -1.08 4.25
N ILE A 32 -4.65 -0.51 5.03
CA ILE A 32 -4.10 0.82 4.81
C ILE A 32 -3.34 0.88 3.47
N PHE A 33 -2.59 -0.18 3.14
CA PHE A 33 -1.93 -0.27 1.84
C PHE A 33 -2.93 -0.37 0.67
N GLN A 34 -4.02 -1.15 0.83
CA GLN A 34 -5.10 -1.18 -0.15
C GLN A 34 -5.75 0.21 -0.33
N LEU A 35 -5.90 1.02 0.74
CA LEU A 35 -6.37 2.40 0.64
C LEU A 35 -5.45 3.26 -0.20
N VAL A 36 -4.12 3.15 -0.02
CA VAL A 36 -3.14 3.89 -0.83
C VAL A 36 -3.29 3.55 -2.32
N ILE A 37 -3.40 2.26 -2.65
CA ILE A 37 -3.61 1.81 -4.04
C ILE A 37 -4.95 2.34 -4.57
N PHE A 38 -6.02 2.25 -3.79
CA PHE A 38 -7.34 2.74 -4.18
C PHE A 38 -7.31 4.22 -4.53
N TYR A 39 -6.71 5.05 -3.67
CA TYR A 39 -6.56 6.48 -3.93
C TYR A 39 -5.66 6.78 -5.15
N ALA A 40 -4.67 5.94 -5.42
CA ALA A 40 -3.87 6.05 -6.64
C ALA A 40 -4.73 5.83 -7.91
N ILE A 41 -5.66 4.88 -7.86
CA ILE A 41 -6.60 4.57 -8.95
C ILE A 41 -7.62 5.68 -9.14
N THR A 42 -8.23 6.19 -8.06
CA THR A 42 -9.26 7.24 -8.12
C THR A 42 -8.66 8.62 -8.40
N LYS A 43 -7.34 8.77 -8.26
CA LYS A 43 -6.61 10.05 -8.33
C LYS A 43 -7.07 11.05 -7.27
N ASP A 44 -7.53 10.55 -6.13
CA ASP A 44 -7.88 11.41 -5.02
C ASP A 44 -6.62 12.11 -4.47
N PRO A 45 -6.71 13.41 -4.16
CA PRO A 45 -5.58 14.16 -3.65
C PRO A 45 -5.25 13.70 -2.23
N ILE A 46 -4.01 13.25 -2.02
CA ILE A 46 -3.48 12.89 -0.70
C ILE A 46 -2.26 13.75 -0.38
N ASP A 47 -2.11 14.09 0.89
CA ASP A 47 -0.90 14.73 1.41
C ASP A 47 0.23 13.71 1.54
N ARG A 48 1.16 13.76 0.59
CA ARG A 48 2.30 12.84 0.48
C ARG A 48 3.45 13.17 1.44
N ASN A 49 3.36 14.28 2.18
CA ASN A 49 4.41 14.68 3.13
C ASN A 49 4.22 14.08 4.52
N LYS A 50 3.15 13.31 4.74
CA LYS A 50 2.85 12.69 6.02
C LYS A 50 3.24 11.23 6.03
N LEU A 51 3.79 10.79 7.16
CA LEU A 51 3.88 9.38 7.48
C LEU A 51 2.47 8.80 7.52
N ILE A 52 2.31 7.62 6.94
CA ILE A 52 1.07 6.88 7.01
C ILE A 52 1.04 6.23 8.41
N ALA A 53 -0.06 6.40 9.14
CA ALA A 53 -0.30 5.63 10.35
C ALA A 53 -0.61 4.20 9.92
N TRP A 54 0.27 3.25 10.26
CA TRP A 54 0.19 1.85 9.82
C TRP A 54 -0.45 0.91 10.85
N GLU A 55 -0.94 1.45 11.98
CA GLU A 55 -1.51 0.67 13.10
C GLU A 55 -0.53 -0.43 13.60
N LEU A 56 0.75 -0.06 13.76
CA LEU A 56 1.80 -0.95 14.27
C LEU A 56 1.80 -0.99 15.80
N TYR A 57 2.50 -1.96 16.37
CA TYR A 57 2.77 -2.00 17.82
C TYR A 57 3.80 -0.93 18.18
N GLU A 58 3.35 0.28 18.49
CA GLU A 58 4.20 1.47 18.68
C GLU A 58 5.24 1.35 19.81
N ASP A 59 5.00 0.47 20.79
CA ASP A 59 5.93 0.19 21.89
C ASP A 59 7.13 -0.68 21.46
N GLU A 60 7.12 -1.23 20.24
CA GLU A 60 8.19 -2.08 19.73
C GLU A 60 9.37 -1.27 19.13
N PRO A 61 10.63 -1.66 19.37
CA PRO A 61 11.81 -0.90 18.94
C PRO A 61 11.93 -0.63 17.43
N LEU A 62 11.25 -1.43 16.59
CA LEU A 62 11.31 -1.33 15.13
C LEU A 62 10.07 -0.66 14.52
N ALA A 63 9.10 -0.22 15.32
CA ALA A 63 7.84 0.33 14.82
C ALA A 63 8.03 1.60 13.99
N GLU A 64 8.91 2.51 14.43
CA GLU A 64 9.20 3.76 13.70
C GLU A 64 9.90 3.47 12.36
N GLU A 65 10.93 2.61 12.35
CA GLU A 65 11.62 2.21 11.13
C GLU A 65 10.66 1.50 10.15
N ALA A 66 9.82 0.60 10.66
CA ALA A 66 8.82 -0.09 9.86
C ALA A 66 7.84 0.90 9.22
N ALA A 67 7.32 1.86 9.99
CA ALA A 67 6.40 2.88 9.50
C ALA A 67 7.02 3.74 8.39
N GLU A 68 8.28 4.15 8.54
CA GLU A 68 8.99 4.91 7.50
C GLU A 68 9.19 4.08 6.24
N MET A 69 9.67 2.84 6.37
CA MET A 69 9.97 1.96 5.24
C MET A 69 8.70 1.57 4.46
N LEU A 70 7.62 1.24 5.17
CA LEU A 70 6.31 0.96 4.58
C LEU A 70 5.76 2.20 3.87
N THR A 71 5.80 3.38 4.52
CA THR A 71 5.35 4.66 3.91
C THR A 71 6.08 4.94 2.61
N ASN A 72 7.41 4.87 2.63
CA ASN A 72 8.24 5.14 1.46
C ASN A 72 7.94 4.19 0.30
N GLN A 73 7.75 2.90 0.59
CA GLN A 73 7.44 1.91 -0.44
C GLN A 73 6.00 2.06 -0.97
N ALA A 74 5.03 2.37 -0.09
CA ALA A 74 3.66 2.64 -0.49
C ALA A 74 3.56 3.85 -1.44
N TRP A 75 4.32 4.91 -1.18
CA TRP A 75 4.37 6.07 -2.08
C TRP A 75 5.00 5.78 -3.44
N LYS A 76 5.98 4.87 -3.52
CA LYS A 76 6.50 4.42 -4.83
C LYS A 76 5.43 3.69 -5.64
N VAL A 77 4.66 2.82 -4.99
CA VAL A 77 3.54 2.10 -5.63
C VAL A 77 2.50 3.12 -6.13
N TYR A 78 2.09 4.06 -5.27
CA TYR A 78 1.15 5.13 -5.61
C TYR A 78 1.60 5.92 -6.85
N ASP A 79 2.83 6.43 -6.83
CA ASP A 79 3.41 7.22 -7.91
C ASP A 79 3.47 6.43 -9.22
N LEU A 80 3.86 5.16 -9.15
CA LEU A 80 3.98 4.31 -10.32
C LEU A 80 2.61 4.02 -10.96
N ILE A 81 1.59 3.81 -10.12
CA ILE A 81 0.19 3.66 -10.57
C ILE A 81 -0.26 4.94 -11.27
N GLN A 82 -0.11 6.11 -10.63
CA GLN A 82 -0.57 7.38 -11.22
C GLN A 82 0.15 7.75 -12.51
N LYS A 83 1.46 7.48 -12.60
CA LYS A 83 2.28 7.82 -13.76
C LYS A 83 2.06 6.88 -14.94
N SER A 84 1.80 5.60 -14.69
CA SER A 84 1.99 4.58 -15.72
C SER A 84 0.91 3.51 -15.84
N ALA A 85 -0.03 3.39 -14.90
CA ALA A 85 -1.05 2.35 -14.97
C ALA A 85 -2.03 2.59 -16.13
N SER A 86 -2.40 1.51 -16.82
CA SER A 86 -3.46 1.50 -17.82
C SER A 86 -4.82 1.20 -17.20
N LEU A 87 -5.90 1.32 -17.98
CA LEU A 87 -7.24 0.89 -17.55
C LEU A 87 -7.30 -0.60 -17.20
N GLU A 88 -6.51 -1.44 -17.87
CA GLU A 88 -6.43 -2.88 -17.55
C GLU A 88 -5.70 -3.12 -16.23
N ASP A 89 -4.67 -2.31 -15.92
CA ASP A 89 -3.99 -2.36 -14.64
C ASP A 89 -4.94 -1.98 -13.50
N PHE A 90 -5.80 -0.97 -13.69
CA PHE A 90 -6.79 -0.59 -12.69
C PHE A 90 -7.79 -1.70 -12.36
N LYS A 91 -8.21 -2.51 -13.34
CA LYS A 91 -9.10 -3.67 -13.07
C LYS A 91 -8.45 -4.68 -12.14
N GLU A 92 -7.16 -4.97 -12.36
CA GLU A 92 -6.42 -5.91 -11.52
C GLU A 92 -6.09 -5.31 -10.14
N LEU A 93 -5.74 -4.03 -10.07
CA LEU A 93 -5.50 -3.34 -8.81
C LEU A 93 -6.77 -3.21 -7.96
N ARG A 94 -7.94 -3.05 -8.58
CA ARG A 94 -9.24 -3.08 -7.88
C ARG A 94 -9.51 -4.44 -7.24
N LYS A 95 -9.24 -5.55 -7.96
CA LYS A 95 -9.30 -6.91 -7.38
C LYS A 95 -8.33 -7.10 -6.21
N TYR A 96 -7.15 -6.49 -6.29
CA TYR A 96 -6.19 -6.48 -5.18
C TYR A 96 -6.75 -5.73 -3.95
N CYS A 97 -7.45 -4.60 -4.18
CA CYS A 97 -8.11 -3.80 -3.14
C CYS A 97 -9.48 -4.35 -2.75
N TRP A 98 -9.61 -5.68 -2.58
CA TRP A 98 -10.89 -6.37 -2.36
C TRP A 98 -11.63 -5.91 -1.11
N ARG A 99 -10.96 -5.30 -0.12
CA ARG A 99 -11.61 -4.73 1.07
C ARG A 99 -12.33 -3.42 0.80
N LEU A 100 -11.99 -2.74 -0.28
CA LEU A 100 -12.49 -1.42 -0.66
C LEU A 100 -13.36 -1.45 -1.92
N ASP A 101 -13.27 -2.54 -2.69
CA ASP A 101 -14.11 -2.74 -3.86
C ASP A 101 -15.56 -3.00 -3.42
N THR A 102 -16.30 -1.89 -3.32
CA THR A 102 -17.75 -1.86 -3.06
C THR A 102 -18.56 -2.08 -4.34
N GLN A 103 -17.93 -2.25 -5.51
CA GLN A 103 -18.63 -2.55 -6.77
C GLN A 103 -18.80 -4.07 -6.95
N ARG A 104 -19.57 -4.66 -6.02
CA ARG A 104 -20.38 -5.86 -6.27
C ARG A 104 -21.86 -5.46 -6.39
N GLU A 105 -22.19 -4.63 -7.37
CA GLU A 105 -23.57 -4.47 -7.89
C GLU A 105 -23.55 -4.30 -9.41
#